data_AF-A0A7J6C876-F1
#
_entry.id   AF-A0A7J6C876-F1
#
_cell.length_a   1.000
_cell.length_b   1.000
_cell.length_c   1.000
_cell.angle_alpha   90.00
_cell.angle_beta   90.00
_cell.angle_gamma   90.00
#
_symmetry.space_group_name_H-M   'P 1'
#
loop_
_entity.id
_entity.type
_entity.pdbx_description
1 polymer ?
#
loop_
_entity_poly.entity_id
_entity_poly.type
_entity_poly.pdbx_seq_one_letter_code
_entity_poly.pdbx_strand_id
1 'polypeptide(L)'
;MRTTSYIGNNALADMIMKNCSETHQCVTASANFGITKIAINNQCCSTNLCNTQIEPESPKMIPNGMHCYTCSGEDCASTLPCVDEEDHCIKATVFSDGQMMTMKGCVTRSFCMGDLTTKIGQSSIAADQSCCKGHLCNSAQTSTPSCFFQLGILMYAILQTSF
;
A
#
# COMPACT_ATOMS: atom_id res chain seq x y z
N MET A 1 4.23 13.13 15.59
CA MET A 1 3.99 11.86 14.88
C MET A 1 3.22 10.93 15.80
N ARG A 2 2.07 10.43 15.36
CA ARG A 2 1.40 9.29 16.00
C ARG A 2 1.49 8.11 15.06
N THR A 3 1.97 6.98 15.57
CA THR A 3 2.02 5.72 14.83
C THR A 3 1.16 4.72 15.55
N THR A 4 0.16 4.20 14.86
CA THR A 4 -0.72 3.16 15.40
C THR A 4 -0.63 1.92 14.52
N SER A 5 -0.36 0.78 15.17
CA SER A 5 -0.28 -0.53 14.53
C SER A 5 -1.44 -1.40 15.02
N TYR A 6 -2.03 -2.16 14.09
CA TYR A 6 -3.22 -2.97 14.35
C TYR A 6 -3.00 -4.41 13.92
N ILE A 7 -3.62 -5.34 14.64
CA ILE A 7 -3.92 -6.71 14.18
C ILE A 7 -5.43 -6.86 14.10
N GLY A 8 -5.93 -7.12 12.90
CA GLY A 8 -7.35 -6.98 12.59
C GLY A 8 -7.84 -5.59 12.97
N ASN A 9 -8.87 -5.53 13.82
CA ASN A 9 -9.46 -4.28 14.30
C ASN A 9 -8.89 -3.82 15.65
N ASN A 10 -7.96 -4.56 16.25
CA ASN A 10 -7.42 -4.25 17.57
C ASN A 10 -6.10 -3.48 17.43
N ALA A 11 -6.01 -2.31 18.10
CA ALA A 11 -4.75 -1.58 18.21
C ALA A 11 -3.77 -2.38 19.08
N LEU A 12 -2.63 -2.76 18.50
CA LEU A 12 -1.55 -3.42 19.22
C LEU A 12 -0.59 -2.43 19.88
N ALA A 13 -0.29 -1.36 19.16
CA ALA A 13 0.64 -0.35 19.60
C ALA A 13 0.15 1.01 19.13
N ASP A 14 0.23 2.00 20.01
CA ASP A 14 -0.13 3.37 19.73
C ASP A 14 0.93 4.28 20.35
N MET A 15 1.75 4.88 19.51
CA MET A 15 2.95 5.60 19.92
C MET A 15 2.89 7.04 19.46
N ILE A 16 3.13 7.96 20.39
CA ILE A 16 3.17 9.40 20.11
C ILE A 16 4.60 9.88 20.33
N MET A 17 5.20 10.44 19.29
CA MET A 17 6.56 10.91 19.28
C MET A 17 6.64 12.35 18.77
N LYS A 18 7.54 13.11 19.40
CA LYS A 18 7.98 14.44 18.96
C LYS A 18 9.43 14.32 18.53
N ASN A 19 9.72 14.66 17.29
CA ASN A 19 11.05 14.65 16.72
C ASN A 19 11.21 15.79 15.71
N CYS A 20 12.44 16.04 15.31
CA CYS A 20 12.75 16.81 14.11
C CYS A 20 12.81 15.84 12.92
N SER A 21 12.36 16.28 11.76
CA SER A 21 12.38 15.48 10.54
C SER A 21 12.51 16.40 9.33
N GLU A 22 13.02 15.87 8.23
CA GLU A 22 13.06 16.60 6.98
C GLU A 22 11.65 16.78 6.41
N THR A 23 11.45 17.84 5.63
CA THR A 23 10.13 18.15 5.05
C THR A 23 9.56 16.99 4.24
N HIS A 24 10.38 16.24 3.52
CA HIS A 24 9.95 15.11 2.70
C HIS A 24 9.50 13.89 3.53
N GLN A 25 9.89 13.81 4.81
CA GLN A 25 9.50 12.75 5.75
C GLN A 25 8.27 13.14 6.58
N CYS A 26 7.84 14.40 6.51
CA CYS A 26 6.59 14.85 7.09
C CYS A 26 5.39 14.42 6.23
N VAL A 27 5.03 13.14 6.34
CA VAL A 27 3.88 12.60 5.62
C VAL A 27 2.96 11.84 6.57
N THR A 28 1.66 12.03 6.40
CA THR A 28 0.65 11.11 6.94
C THR A 28 0.55 9.95 5.96
N ALA A 29 0.58 8.72 6.46
CA ALA A 29 0.64 7.51 5.63
C ALA A 29 -0.12 6.35 6.28
N SER A 30 -0.66 5.45 5.46
CA SER A 30 -1.22 4.19 5.96
C SER A 30 -0.92 3.04 5.01
N ALA A 31 -0.74 1.85 5.57
CA ALA A 31 -0.69 0.60 4.86
C ALA A 31 -1.51 -0.45 5.60
N ASN A 32 -2.41 -1.10 4.87
CA ASN A 32 -3.35 -2.06 5.38
C ASN A 32 -3.29 -3.33 4.52
N PHE A 33 -2.78 -4.41 5.11
CA PHE A 33 -2.64 -5.73 4.52
C PHE A 33 -3.73 -6.69 5.02
N GLY A 34 -4.82 -6.18 5.61
CA GLY A 34 -5.95 -6.95 6.11
C GLY A 34 -5.73 -7.52 7.51
N ILE A 35 -4.70 -8.36 7.70
CA ILE A 35 -4.36 -8.88 9.04
C ILE A 35 -3.62 -7.81 9.84
N THR A 36 -2.72 -7.07 9.20
CA THR A 36 -1.94 -6.02 9.82
C THR A 36 -2.20 -4.68 9.13
N LYS A 37 -2.29 -3.62 9.93
CA LYS A 37 -2.37 -2.25 9.45
C LYS A 37 -1.45 -1.36 10.25
N ILE A 38 -0.81 -0.42 9.56
CA ILE A 38 -0.01 0.64 10.17
C ILE A 38 -0.56 1.97 9.65
N ALA A 39 -0.74 2.91 10.56
CA ALA A 39 -1.15 4.26 10.25
C ALA A 39 -0.23 5.24 10.96
N ILE A 40 0.23 6.24 10.22
CA ILE A 40 1.12 7.29 10.67
C ILE A 40 0.39 8.60 10.43
N ASN A 41 0.07 9.30 11.51
CA ASN A 41 -0.50 10.64 11.45
C ASN A 41 0.56 11.66 11.87
N ASN A 42 0.95 12.52 10.94
CA ASN A 42 2.01 13.50 11.14
C ASN A 42 1.47 14.91 11.08
N GLN A 43 1.85 15.69 12.09
CA GLN A 43 1.71 17.14 12.12
C GLN A 43 3.11 17.71 12.22
N CYS A 44 3.51 18.50 11.23
CA CYS A 44 4.82 19.14 11.22
C CYS A 44 4.68 20.63 11.01
N CYS A 45 5.76 21.31 11.34
CA CYS A 45 5.84 22.74 11.40
C CYS A 45 7.32 23.15 11.30
N SER A 46 7.57 24.39 10.91
CA SER A 46 8.91 24.88 10.56
C SER A 46 9.49 25.91 11.54
N THR A 47 8.74 26.26 12.59
CA THR A 47 9.16 27.24 13.59
C THR A 47 9.69 26.57 14.86
N ASN A 48 10.45 27.31 15.66
CA ASN A 48 11.00 26.77 16.91
C ASN A 48 9.88 26.35 17.88
N LEU A 49 10.00 25.16 18.47
CA LEU A 49 9.07 24.62 19.46
C LEU A 49 7.60 24.61 18.98
N CYS A 50 7.38 24.42 17.67
CA CYS A 50 6.06 24.48 17.06
C CYS A 50 5.22 23.21 17.28
N ASN A 51 5.85 22.09 17.62
CA ASN A 51 5.21 20.80 17.90
C ASN A 51 4.63 20.74 19.34
N THR A 52 4.02 21.85 19.77
CA THR A 52 3.42 22.05 21.09
C THR A 52 1.95 21.65 21.17
N GLN A 53 1.28 21.44 20.04
CA GLN A 53 -0.15 21.11 19.97
C GLN A 53 -0.48 19.59 19.92
N ILE A 54 -1.78 19.36 20.17
CA ILE A 54 -2.64 18.17 20.36
C ILE A 54 -2.13 16.87 19.73
N GLU A 55 -2.28 15.77 20.49
CA GLU A 55 -2.06 14.40 20.00
C GLU A 55 -2.77 14.20 18.66
N PRO A 56 -2.05 13.82 17.58
CA PRO A 56 -2.68 13.62 16.29
C PRO A 56 -3.87 12.65 16.42
N GLU A 57 -4.99 12.96 15.76
CA GLU A 57 -6.20 12.14 15.85
C GLU A 57 -5.91 10.70 15.43
N SER A 58 -6.55 9.74 16.11
CA SER A 58 -6.47 8.34 15.72
C SER A 58 -7.10 8.13 14.33
N PRO A 59 -6.57 7.19 13.53
CA PRO A 59 -7.23 6.74 12.31
C PRO A 59 -8.65 6.25 12.60
N LYS A 60 -9.61 6.63 11.76
CA LYS A 60 -11.04 6.31 11.95
C LYS A 60 -11.43 4.98 11.33
N MET A 61 -10.62 4.46 10.41
CA MET A 61 -10.86 3.21 9.68
C MET A 61 -12.20 3.19 8.93
N ILE A 62 -12.60 4.32 8.38
CA ILE A 62 -13.88 4.43 7.68
C ILE A 62 -13.69 3.89 6.26
N PRO A 63 -14.44 2.86 5.81
CA PRO A 63 -14.33 2.37 4.44
C PRO A 63 -14.57 3.48 3.40
N ASN A 64 -13.68 3.59 2.42
CA ASN A 64 -13.72 4.65 1.41
C ASN A 64 -14.32 4.21 0.06
N GLY A 65 -14.77 2.96 -0.03
CA GLY A 65 -15.37 2.36 -1.24
C GLY A 65 -14.35 1.73 -2.20
N MET A 66 -13.06 2.02 -2.06
CA MET A 66 -12.01 1.34 -2.81
C MET A 66 -11.72 -0.03 -2.19
N HIS A 67 -11.35 -1.00 -3.02
CA HIS A 67 -10.86 -2.30 -2.57
C HIS A 67 -9.54 -2.60 -3.27
N CYS A 68 -8.70 -3.37 -2.60
CA CYS A 68 -7.49 -3.95 -3.17
C CYS A 68 -7.48 -5.45 -2.92
N TYR A 69 -6.73 -6.20 -3.73
CA TYR A 69 -6.39 -7.57 -3.35
C TYR A 69 -5.52 -7.55 -2.10
N THR A 70 -5.67 -8.57 -1.26
CA THR A 70 -4.91 -8.76 -0.02
C THR A 70 -4.45 -10.20 0.14
N CYS A 71 -3.30 -10.39 0.77
CA CYS A 71 -2.76 -11.68 1.16
C CYS A 71 -1.53 -11.54 2.05
N SER A 72 -1.24 -12.63 2.77
CA SER A 72 0.04 -12.91 3.41
C SER A 72 0.40 -14.36 3.07
N GLY A 73 1.11 -14.59 1.96
CA GLY A 73 1.43 -15.93 1.46
C GLY A 73 0.98 -16.17 0.02
N GLU A 74 0.54 -17.40 -0.29
CA GLU A 74 0.29 -17.83 -1.68
C GLU A 74 -1.12 -17.49 -2.20
N ASP A 75 -2.14 -17.51 -1.34
CA ASP A 75 -3.52 -17.19 -1.75
C ASP A 75 -3.75 -15.67 -1.76
N CYS A 76 -3.61 -15.07 -2.95
CA CYS A 76 -3.75 -13.64 -3.20
C CYS A 76 -5.00 -13.24 -4.00
N ALA A 77 -6.09 -13.98 -3.82
CA ALA A 77 -7.38 -13.71 -4.46
C ALA A 77 -8.37 -12.93 -3.57
N SER A 78 -8.15 -12.88 -2.26
CA SER A 78 -9.01 -12.17 -1.32
C SER A 78 -8.97 -10.65 -1.54
N THR A 79 -10.08 -9.97 -1.24
CA THR A 79 -10.20 -8.51 -1.36
C THR A 79 -10.34 -7.85 0.00
N LEU A 80 -9.75 -6.67 0.16
CA LEU A 80 -9.76 -5.85 1.35
C LEU A 80 -10.43 -4.51 1.05
N PRO A 81 -11.46 -4.07 1.79
CA PRO A 81 -11.94 -2.71 1.72
C PRO A 81 -10.87 -1.76 2.26
N CYS A 82 -10.54 -0.75 1.45
CA CYS A 82 -9.64 0.32 1.85
C CYS A 82 -10.38 1.33 2.72
N VAL A 83 -9.65 1.96 3.63
CA VAL A 83 -10.21 2.87 4.63
C VAL A 83 -9.51 4.23 4.61
N ASP A 84 -10.21 5.23 5.11
CA ASP A 84 -9.71 6.61 5.23
C ASP A 84 -9.12 7.10 3.87
N GLU A 85 -7.89 7.60 3.87
CA GLU A 85 -7.21 8.16 2.68
C GLU A 85 -6.46 7.11 1.84
N GLU A 86 -6.66 5.82 2.07
CA GLU A 86 -6.02 4.75 1.29
C GLU A 86 -6.55 4.74 -0.17
N ASP A 87 -5.80 5.36 -1.08
CA ASP A 87 -6.19 5.58 -2.48
C ASP A 87 -5.36 4.79 -3.51
N HIS A 88 -4.39 3.99 -3.04
CA HIS A 88 -3.58 3.09 -3.87
C HIS A 88 -3.64 1.65 -3.37
N CYS A 89 -3.37 0.70 -4.27
CA CYS A 89 -3.08 -0.67 -3.91
C CYS A 89 -1.58 -0.94 -3.98
N ILE A 90 -1.08 -1.82 -3.11
CA ILE A 90 0.32 -2.26 -3.07
C ILE A 90 0.42 -3.76 -3.35
N LYS A 91 1.54 -4.15 -3.96
CA LYS A 91 2.08 -5.51 -3.97
C LYS A 91 3.56 -5.41 -3.57
N ALA A 92 3.94 -6.10 -2.50
CA ALA A 92 5.31 -6.14 -2.01
C ALA A 92 5.75 -7.60 -1.80
N THR A 93 7.02 -7.88 -2.01
CA THR A 93 7.62 -9.17 -1.68
C THR A 93 8.62 -9.00 -0.57
N VAL A 94 8.39 -9.64 0.56
CA VAL A 94 9.21 -9.52 1.77
C VAL A 94 9.86 -10.85 2.12
N PHE A 95 11.09 -10.81 2.60
CA PHE A 95 11.74 -11.97 3.18
C PHE A 95 11.40 -12.07 4.67
N SER A 96 10.79 -13.17 5.09
CA SER A 96 10.43 -13.45 6.48
C SER A 96 10.57 -14.95 6.76
N ASP A 97 11.14 -15.29 7.92
CA ASP A 97 11.34 -16.69 8.36
C ASP A 97 12.01 -17.61 7.32
N GLY A 98 12.94 -17.07 6.53
CA GLY A 98 13.67 -17.84 5.51
C GLY A 98 12.95 -17.97 4.16
N GLN A 99 11.75 -17.42 4.01
CA GLN A 99 10.93 -17.52 2.80
C GLN A 99 10.56 -16.14 2.24
N MET A 100 10.48 -16.03 0.91
CA MET A 100 9.89 -14.87 0.25
C MET A 100 8.36 -14.98 0.28
N MET A 101 7.70 -13.99 0.86
CA MET A 101 6.25 -13.89 0.92
C MET A 101 5.75 -12.69 0.13
N THR A 102 4.66 -12.87 -0.61
CA THR A 102 3.95 -11.75 -1.24
C THR A 102 2.91 -11.21 -0.28
N MET A 103 2.91 -9.88 -0.13
CA MET A 103 1.90 -9.13 0.59
C MET A 103 1.20 -8.16 -0.36
N LYS A 104 -0.11 -8.04 -0.18
CA LYS A 104 -0.94 -7.10 -0.95
C LYS A 104 -1.87 -6.36 -0.02
N GLY A 105 -2.25 -5.14 -0.38
CA GLY A 105 -3.13 -4.36 0.46
C GLY A 105 -3.47 -2.98 -0.09
N CYS A 106 -4.11 -2.19 0.77
CA CYS A 106 -4.44 -0.79 0.54
C CYS A 106 -3.34 0.10 1.16
N VAL A 107 -2.95 1.16 0.47
CA VAL A 107 -1.97 2.13 0.96
C VAL A 107 -2.36 3.55 0.57
N THR A 108 -1.90 4.54 1.32
CA THR A 108 -1.94 5.94 0.87
C THR A 108 -0.87 6.19 -0.20
N ARG A 109 -1.10 7.17 -1.07
CA ARG A 109 -0.07 7.65 -2.02
C ARG A 109 1.29 7.92 -1.36
N SER A 110 1.30 8.57 -0.20
CA SER A 110 2.50 8.91 0.56
C SER A 110 3.29 7.69 1.02
N PHE A 111 2.60 6.61 1.40
CA PHE A 111 3.24 5.34 1.73
C PHE A 111 3.94 4.74 0.51
N CYS A 112 3.28 4.82 -0.66
CA CYS A 112 3.83 4.31 -1.90
C CYS A 112 5.03 5.12 -2.43
N MET A 113 4.99 6.44 -2.29
CA MET A 113 6.03 7.34 -2.82
C MET A 113 7.26 7.45 -1.91
N GLY A 114 7.18 7.02 -0.65
CA GLY A 114 8.20 7.30 0.35
C GLY A 114 9.20 6.17 0.62
N ASP A 115 10.38 6.56 1.11
CA ASP A 115 11.37 5.72 1.81
C ASP A 115 10.83 5.05 3.09
N LEU A 116 9.54 5.21 3.39
CA LEU A 116 8.90 4.72 4.61
C LEU A 116 8.91 3.19 4.69
N THR A 117 8.92 2.52 3.54
CA THR A 117 9.10 1.06 3.43
C THR A 117 10.44 0.59 3.98
N THR A 118 11.48 1.43 3.96
CA THR A 118 12.80 1.13 4.57
C THR A 118 12.82 1.32 6.09
N LYS A 119 11.87 2.10 6.67
CA LYS A 119 11.85 2.46 8.10
C LYS A 119 10.78 1.73 8.91
N ILE A 120 9.72 1.22 8.27
CA ILE A 120 8.64 0.48 8.95
C ILE A 120 8.99 -0.99 9.21
N GLY A 121 10.07 -1.50 8.61
CA GLY A 121 10.56 -2.86 8.86
C GLY A 121 12.08 -2.91 9.02
N GLN A 122 12.57 -2.81 10.25
CA GLN A 122 13.98 -3.06 10.60
C GLN A 122 14.45 -4.52 10.35
N SER A 123 13.66 -5.39 9.70
CA SER A 123 14.03 -6.81 9.53
C SER A 123 13.56 -7.50 8.24
N SER A 124 12.87 -6.84 7.31
CA SER A 124 12.36 -7.53 6.11
C SER A 124 12.80 -6.77 4.87
N ILE A 125 13.82 -7.28 4.19
CA ILE A 125 14.22 -6.78 2.87
C ILE A 125 13.00 -6.95 1.97
N ALA A 126 12.33 -5.84 1.64
CA ALA A 126 11.37 -5.82 0.55
C ALA A 126 12.19 -6.00 -0.73
N ALA A 127 12.14 -7.21 -1.31
CA ALA A 127 12.89 -7.55 -2.51
C ALA A 127 12.35 -6.80 -3.73
N ASP A 128 11.04 -6.50 -3.73
CA ASP A 128 10.35 -5.71 -4.75
C ASP A 128 9.07 -5.09 -4.17
N GLN A 129 8.69 -3.91 -4.69
CA GLN A 129 7.41 -3.27 -4.38
C GLN A 129 6.83 -2.56 -5.61
N SER A 130 5.51 -2.65 -5.77
CA SER A 130 4.77 -1.89 -6.78
C SER A 130 3.48 -1.35 -6.18
N CYS A 131 3.07 -0.17 -6.63
CA CYS A 131 1.74 0.33 -6.35
C CYS A 131 1.05 0.84 -7.60
N CYS A 132 -0.27 0.89 -7.51
CA CYS A 132 -1.13 1.41 -8.55
C CYS A 132 -2.30 2.15 -7.89
N LYS A 133 -2.87 3.13 -8.61
CA LYS A 133 -4.02 3.88 -8.13
C LYS A 133 -5.31 3.22 -8.62
N GLY A 134 -6.28 3.05 -7.74
CA GLY A 134 -7.63 2.61 -8.09
C GLY A 134 -8.00 1.19 -7.66
N HIS A 135 -9.26 0.84 -7.91
CA HIS A 135 -9.91 -0.37 -7.40
C HIS A 135 -9.29 -1.66 -7.99
N LEU A 136 -8.88 -2.59 -7.12
CA LEU A 136 -8.36 -3.93 -7.44
C LEU A 136 -7.19 -3.96 -8.44
N CYS A 137 -6.45 -2.85 -8.57
CA CYS A 137 -5.41 -2.71 -9.58
C CYS A 137 -4.17 -3.58 -9.29
N ASN A 138 -3.98 -4.05 -8.05
CA ASN A 138 -2.89 -4.95 -7.63
C ASN A 138 -3.20 -6.44 -7.90
N SER A 139 -3.89 -6.71 -9.00
CA SER A 139 -4.24 -8.05 -9.48
C SER A 139 -3.03 -8.96 -9.65
N ALA A 140 -3.26 -10.28 -9.61
CA ALA A 140 -2.25 -11.30 -9.92
C ALA A 140 -1.94 -11.40 -11.42
N GLN A 141 -2.74 -10.79 -12.30
CA GLN A 141 -2.49 -10.83 -13.73
C GLN A 141 -1.28 -9.96 -14.07
N THR A 142 -0.15 -10.61 -14.33
CA THR A 142 0.80 -10.12 -15.34
C THR A 142 -0.04 -9.67 -16.53
N SER A 143 0.12 -8.43 -16.98
CA SER A 143 -0.54 -7.96 -18.19
C SER A 143 -0.22 -8.93 -19.31
N THR A 144 -1.16 -9.82 -19.62
CA THR A 144 -1.19 -10.45 -20.92
C THR A 144 -1.38 -9.30 -21.90
N PRO A 145 -0.55 -9.19 -22.94
CA PRO A 145 -0.73 -8.13 -23.93
C PRO A 145 -2.16 -8.25 -24.44
N SER A 146 -2.90 -7.16 -24.25
CA SER A 146 -4.30 -6.95 -24.63
C SER A 146 -4.77 -7.92 -25.74
N CYS A 147 -5.74 -8.78 -25.41
CA CYS A 147 -6.36 -9.74 -26.33
C CYS A 147 -6.85 -9.10 -27.65
N PHE A 148 -7.06 -7.77 -27.65
CA PHE A 148 -7.36 -6.97 -28.85
C PHE A 148 -6.25 -7.00 -29.92
N PHE A 149 -4.97 -7.12 -29.54
CA PHE A 149 -3.87 -7.23 -30.51
C PHE A 149 -3.84 -8.60 -31.19
N GLN A 150 -4.22 -9.67 -30.47
CA GLN A 150 -4.21 -11.03 -31.03
C GLN A 150 -5.36 -11.23 -32.04
N LEU A 151 -6.54 -10.64 -31.79
CA LEU A 151 -7.66 -10.66 -32.74
C LEU A 151 -7.37 -9.88 -34.02
N GLY A 152 -6.68 -8.74 -33.93
CA GLY A 152 -6.29 -7.95 -35.10
C GLY A 152 -5.34 -8.69 -36.04
N ILE A 153 -4.37 -9.42 -35.49
CA ILE A 153 -3.40 -10.23 -36.26
C ILE A 153 -4.10 -11.42 -36.92
N LEU A 154 -5.04 -12.09 -36.22
CA LEU A 154 -5.79 -13.21 -36.77
C LEU A 154 -6.66 -12.79 -37.96
N MET A 155 -7.40 -11.67 -37.82
CA MET A 155 -8.25 -11.15 -38.90
C MET A 155 -7.43 -10.74 -40.13
N TYR A 156 -6.26 -10.13 -39.94
CA TYR A 156 -5.35 -9.78 -41.02
C TYR A 156 -4.81 -11.02 -41.75
N ALA A 157 -4.43 -12.07 -41.02
CA ALA A 157 -3.95 -13.31 -41.61
C ALA A 157 -5.04 -14.02 -42.44
N ILE A 158 -6.28 -14.07 -41.95
CA ILE A 158 -7.41 -14.69 -42.66
C ILE A 158 -7.73 -13.93 -43.97
N LEU A 159 -7.59 -12.61 -43.97
CA LEU A 159 -7.74 -11.77 -45.17
C LEU A 159 -6.65 -12.02 -46.21
N GLN A 160 -5.42 -12.32 -45.79
CA GLN A 160 -4.30 -12.62 -46.71
C GLN A 160 -4.35 -14.03 -47.31
N THR A 161 -4.97 -15.00 -46.64
CA THR A 161 -5.15 -16.37 -47.15
C THR A 161 -6.38 -16.54 -48.05
N SER A 162 -7.16 -15.47 -48.24
CA SER A 162 -8.40 -15.46 -49.03
C SER A 162 -8.23 -14.83 -50.43
N PHE A 163 -6.99 -14.59 -50.86
CA PHE A 163 -6.60 -14.14 -52.20
C PHE A 163 -5.58 -15.09 -52.83
#